data_AF-A0A378MV58-F1
#
_entry.id   AF-A0A378MV58-F1
#
_cell.length_a   1.000
_cell.length_b   1.000
_cell.length_c   1.000
_cell.angle_alpha   90.00
_cell.angle_beta   90.00
_cell.angle_gamma   90.00
#
_symmetry.space_group_name_H-M   'P 1'
#
loop_
_entity.id
_entity.type
_entity.pdbx_description
1 polymer ?
#
loop_
_entity_poly.entity_id
_entity_poly.type
_entity_poly.pdbx_seq_one_letter_code
_entity_poly.pdbx_strand_id
1 'polypeptide(L)'
;MTDSLLHAGETIDYNGKKVTYAPFKMAIFTGCNQWHRHSERNKMKQAFQNWKPLFRSTTVGRQPAASPTSCCRPVPHLNATILTPTAHYSNRGVIAMHKLVDPLYDSRSDFEIFRDLCRRFGKEKEYSRGMDEMQWVEKLYKDCRRENRGKFEMPEFAEFWQKGYVLFPEGKPWVRHADFREDPELHALGTPSGFIEIYSNKIASFGYDDCKGHPMWFEKAERSHGGKIPTNSRTGCNQFTRTNAYTLNFVNRKNCVKLTACKGVNRFTLTHKMPPNTAFKTEI
;
A
#
# COMPACT_ATOMS: atom_id res chain seq x y z
N MET A 1 1.93 10.46 -12.84
CA MET A 1 2.50 11.60 -12.07
C MET A 1 3.02 12.67 -13.02
N THR A 2 3.82 12.31 -14.03
CA THR A 2 4.33 13.28 -15.01
C THR A 2 3.20 14.08 -15.68
N ASP A 3 2.13 13.41 -16.10
CA ASP A 3 0.98 14.08 -16.73
C ASP A 3 0.28 15.04 -15.77
N SER A 4 0.01 14.62 -14.53
CA SER A 4 -0.61 15.49 -13.52
C SER A 4 0.24 16.72 -13.15
N LEU A 5 1.57 16.68 -13.34
CA LEU A 5 2.44 17.83 -13.09
C LEU A 5 2.47 18.80 -14.27
N LEU A 6 2.36 18.29 -15.51
CA LEU A 6 2.37 19.11 -16.73
C LEU A 6 0.99 19.70 -17.05
N HIS A 7 -0.07 18.95 -16.74
CA HIS A 7 -1.43 19.17 -17.20
C HIS A 7 -2.39 19.47 -16.04
N ALA A 8 -1.93 20.25 -15.06
CA ALA A 8 -2.77 20.59 -13.90
C ALA A 8 -4.07 21.30 -14.34
N GLY A 9 -5.22 20.82 -13.87
CA GLY A 9 -6.53 21.31 -14.26
C GLY A 9 -7.19 20.57 -15.44
N GLU A 10 -6.46 19.73 -16.17
CA GLU A 10 -7.06 18.87 -17.19
C GLU A 10 -7.88 17.76 -16.55
N THR A 11 -8.93 17.33 -17.24
CA THR A 11 -9.85 16.30 -16.78
C THR A 11 -9.65 15.02 -17.59
N ILE A 12 -9.54 13.90 -16.89
CA ILE A 12 -9.39 12.56 -17.47
C ILE A 12 -10.53 11.66 -17.05
N ASP A 13 -10.78 10.63 -17.85
CA ASP A 13 -11.68 9.56 -17.48
C ASP A 13 -10.99 8.55 -16.56
N TYR A 14 -11.65 8.21 -15.45
CA TYR A 14 -11.18 7.26 -14.45
C TYR A 14 -12.35 6.52 -13.81
N ASN A 15 -12.45 5.23 -14.08
CA ASN A 15 -13.43 4.31 -13.48
C ASN A 15 -14.89 4.82 -13.55
N GLY A 16 -15.32 5.21 -14.75
CA GLY A 16 -16.66 5.74 -15.02
C GLY A 16 -16.90 7.17 -14.56
N LYS A 17 -15.87 7.85 -14.02
CA LYS A 17 -15.96 9.22 -13.55
C LYS A 17 -14.93 10.10 -14.22
N LYS A 18 -15.19 11.40 -14.22
CA LYS A 18 -14.22 12.41 -14.62
C LYS A 18 -13.42 12.88 -13.41
N VAL A 19 -12.09 12.83 -13.52
CA VAL A 19 -11.14 13.25 -12.48
C VAL A 19 -10.27 14.36 -13.02
N THR A 20 -10.22 15.47 -12.29
CA THR A 20 -9.39 16.63 -12.65
C THR A 20 -8.04 16.57 -11.96
N TYR A 21 -6.96 16.82 -12.69
CA TYR A 21 -5.61 16.87 -12.13
C TYR A 21 -5.45 18.04 -11.16
N ALA A 22 -5.04 17.72 -9.93
CA ALA A 22 -4.81 18.74 -8.90
C ALA A 22 -3.48 19.50 -9.13
N PRO A 23 -3.44 20.82 -8.84
CA PRO A 23 -2.24 21.64 -9.02
C PRO A 23 -1.24 21.45 -7.86
N PHE A 24 -0.50 20.33 -7.86
CA PHE A 24 0.46 20.00 -6.81
C PHE A 24 1.61 21.01 -6.72
N LYS A 25 1.98 21.41 -5.49
CA LYS A 25 3.07 22.37 -5.21
C LYS A 25 4.24 21.78 -4.41
N MET A 26 4.07 20.58 -3.88
CA MET A 26 5.09 19.87 -3.11
C MET A 26 4.90 18.36 -3.29
N ALA A 27 6.00 17.60 -3.30
CA ALA A 27 5.98 16.15 -3.29
C ALA A 27 7.09 15.65 -2.37
N ILE A 28 6.76 14.62 -1.59
CA ILE A 28 7.68 13.94 -0.68
C ILE A 28 7.77 12.50 -1.15
N PHE A 29 8.98 12.02 -1.43
CA PHE A 29 9.23 10.64 -1.84
C PHE A 29 10.06 9.91 -0.79
N THR A 30 9.46 8.89 -0.16
CA THR A 30 10.11 8.05 0.84
C THR A 30 10.10 6.59 0.40
N GLY A 31 11.22 5.89 0.57
CA GLY A 31 11.33 4.45 0.25
C GLY A 31 11.05 4.08 -1.21
N CYS A 32 11.05 5.05 -2.13
CA CYS A 32 10.72 4.82 -3.53
C CYS A 32 11.61 5.62 -4.49
N ASN A 33 11.84 5.05 -5.67
CA ASN A 33 12.57 5.70 -6.75
C ASN A 33 11.64 5.90 -7.96
N GLN A 34 10.97 7.05 -7.99
CA GLN A 34 10.13 7.43 -9.14
C GLN A 34 10.97 7.61 -10.41
N TRP A 35 12.24 7.96 -10.24
CA TRP A 35 13.19 8.09 -11.33
C TRP A 35 13.64 6.72 -11.87
N HIS A 36 13.24 5.59 -11.30
CA HIS A 36 13.43 4.30 -11.96
C HIS A 36 12.12 3.73 -12.49
N ARG A 37 11.03 3.94 -11.75
CA ARG A 37 9.74 3.33 -12.05
C ARG A 37 8.91 4.09 -13.08
N HIS A 38 9.09 5.39 -13.27
CA HIS A 38 8.25 6.15 -14.19
C HIS A 38 8.77 6.06 -15.63
N SER A 39 7.87 5.73 -16.56
CA SER A 39 8.12 5.71 -18.00
C SER A 39 8.31 7.12 -18.57
N GLU A 40 8.92 7.22 -19.75
CA GLU A 40 9.21 8.47 -20.46
C GLU A 40 10.06 9.48 -19.69
N ARG A 41 11.38 9.23 -19.70
CA ARG A 41 12.34 9.96 -18.87
C ARG A 41 12.47 11.44 -19.23
N ASN A 42 12.44 11.75 -20.52
CA ASN A 42 12.59 13.13 -20.98
C ASN A 42 11.35 13.96 -20.66
N LYS A 43 10.15 13.37 -20.76
CA LYS A 43 8.90 13.99 -20.30
C LYS A 43 8.96 14.27 -18.79
N MET A 44 9.49 13.33 -18.00
CA MET A 44 9.70 13.54 -16.57
C MET A 44 10.66 14.71 -16.28
N LYS A 45 11.75 14.87 -17.04
CA LYS A 45 12.65 16.03 -16.89
C LYS A 45 11.92 17.35 -17.10
N GLN A 46 11.15 17.46 -18.19
CA GLN A 46 10.36 18.66 -18.48
C GLN A 46 9.34 18.96 -17.37
N ALA A 47 8.63 17.94 -16.90
CA ALA A 47 7.67 18.09 -15.80
C ALA A 47 8.33 18.63 -14.53
N PHE A 48 9.50 18.11 -14.16
CA PHE A 48 10.22 18.57 -12.97
C PHE A 48 10.90 19.94 -13.15
N GLN A 49 11.22 20.36 -14.37
CA GLN A 49 11.75 21.71 -14.65
C GLN A 49 10.64 22.77 -14.61
N ASN A 50 9.47 22.46 -15.16
CA ASN A 50 8.32 23.36 -15.17
C ASN A 50 7.64 23.44 -13.79
N TRP A 51 7.77 22.38 -13.00
CA TRP A 51 7.29 22.35 -11.64
C TRP A 51 8.21 23.17 -10.74
N LYS A 52 7.65 24.19 -10.07
CA LYS A 52 8.34 24.98 -9.04
C LYS A 52 7.96 24.44 -7.65
N PRO A 53 8.63 23.40 -7.12
CA PRO A 53 8.30 22.87 -5.81
C PRO A 53 8.79 23.79 -4.69
N LEU A 54 8.02 23.86 -3.60
CA LEU A 54 8.47 24.47 -2.36
C LEU A 54 9.47 23.58 -1.59
N PHE A 55 9.41 22.26 -1.79
CA PHE A 55 10.27 21.28 -1.09
C PHE A 55 10.33 19.94 -1.84
N ARG A 56 11.50 19.32 -1.91
CA ARG A 56 11.76 17.99 -2.51
C ARG A 56 12.59 17.14 -1.54
N SER A 57 11.97 16.17 -0.88
CA SER A 57 12.70 15.16 -0.11
C SER A 57 12.71 13.83 -0.85
N THR A 58 13.89 13.23 -0.97
CA THR A 58 14.09 11.88 -1.53
C THR A 58 14.84 11.08 -0.48
N THR A 59 14.23 10.04 0.09
CA THR A 59 14.90 9.20 1.09
C THR A 59 15.25 7.85 0.46
N VAL A 60 16.25 7.81 -0.41
CA VAL A 60 16.98 6.59 -0.81
C VAL A 60 18.40 7.00 -1.23
N GLY A 61 19.40 6.17 -0.91
CA GLY A 61 20.84 6.40 -1.18
C GLY A 61 21.15 6.93 -2.58
N ARG A 62 22.27 7.67 -2.69
CA ARG A 62 22.77 8.38 -3.88
C ARG A 62 22.24 7.80 -5.20
N GLN A 63 21.16 8.39 -5.70
CA GLN A 63 20.58 8.10 -7.00
C GLN A 63 20.68 9.34 -7.90
N PRO A 64 20.65 9.20 -9.24
CA PRO A 64 20.83 10.31 -10.19
C PRO A 64 19.81 11.45 -10.06
N ALA A 65 18.77 11.26 -9.24
CA ALA A 65 17.71 12.24 -8.96
C ALA A 65 18.06 13.25 -7.84
N ALA A 66 19.17 13.03 -7.11
CA ALA A 66 19.63 13.95 -6.08
C ALA A 66 20.24 15.20 -6.72
N SER A 67 19.38 16.14 -7.11
CA SER A 67 19.77 17.55 -7.22
C SER A 67 20.21 18.05 -5.83
N PRO A 68 21.11 19.06 -5.72
CA PRO A 68 21.65 19.53 -4.44
C PRO A 68 20.62 20.02 -3.41
N THR A 69 19.34 20.07 -3.79
CA THR A 69 18.19 20.43 -2.95
C THR A 69 17.49 19.26 -2.23
N SER A 70 17.93 18.01 -2.41
CA SER A 70 17.30 16.85 -1.74
C SER A 70 18.00 16.47 -0.43
N CYS A 71 17.29 16.56 0.69
CA CYS A 71 17.74 16.00 1.98
C CYS A 71 17.63 14.47 1.97
N CYS A 72 18.59 13.78 1.35
CA CYS A 72 18.66 12.32 1.33
C CYS A 72 19.40 11.80 2.57
N ARG A 73 18.71 11.10 3.47
CA ARG A 73 19.33 10.30 4.56
C ARG A 73 19.13 8.81 4.28
N PRO A 74 20.19 7.99 4.17
CA PRO A 74 20.02 6.54 4.04
C PRO A 74 19.51 5.95 5.37
N VAL A 75 18.56 5.01 5.32
CA VAL A 75 18.08 4.26 6.49
C VAL A 75 18.19 2.76 6.19
N PRO A 76 19.28 2.10 6.61
CA PRO A 76 19.39 0.64 6.51
C PRO A 76 18.50 -0.05 7.54
N HIS A 77 17.80 -1.12 7.14
CA HIS A 77 17.03 -1.98 8.04
C HIS A 77 17.90 -2.65 9.12
N LEU A 78 19.22 -2.72 8.92
CA LEU A 78 20.19 -3.25 9.89
C LEU A 78 20.37 -2.34 11.10
N ASN A 79 19.89 -1.09 11.02
CA ASN A 79 20.12 -0.05 12.01
C ASN A 79 18.88 0.23 12.87
N ALA A 80 17.77 -0.48 12.63
CA ALA A 80 16.49 -0.27 13.28
C ALA A 80 15.85 -1.60 13.71
N THR A 81 15.05 -1.54 14.77
CA THR A 81 14.38 -2.71 15.33
C THR A 81 12.98 -2.87 14.74
N ILE A 82 12.69 -4.02 14.12
CA ILE A 82 11.41 -4.24 13.39
C ILE A 82 10.82 -5.61 13.74
N LEU A 83 9.48 -5.68 13.80
CA LEU A 83 8.73 -6.92 13.87
C LEU A 83 8.12 -7.23 12.49
N THR A 84 8.43 -8.40 11.91
CA THR A 84 7.96 -8.74 10.56
C THR A 84 7.36 -10.15 10.52
N PRO A 85 6.19 -10.37 9.89
CA PRO A 85 5.70 -11.72 9.64
C PRO A 85 6.59 -12.43 8.61
N THR A 86 6.75 -13.74 8.76
CA THR A 86 7.50 -14.56 7.81
C THR A 86 6.62 -14.97 6.64
N ALA A 87 6.99 -14.48 5.46
CA ALA A 87 6.33 -14.74 4.17
C ALA A 87 4.83 -14.37 4.13
N HIS A 88 4.49 -13.43 3.25
CA HIS A 88 3.19 -12.74 3.25
C HIS A 88 1.94 -13.63 3.10
N TYR A 89 2.05 -14.80 2.45
CA TYR A 89 0.91 -15.70 2.25
C TYR A 89 0.87 -16.84 3.27
N SER A 90 2.03 -17.37 3.64
CA SER A 90 2.09 -18.47 4.61
C SER A 90 1.92 -17.98 6.05
N ASN A 91 2.27 -16.71 6.34
CA ASN A 91 2.32 -16.14 7.68
C ASN A 91 2.93 -17.14 8.68
N ARG A 92 4.10 -17.68 8.33
CA ARG A 92 4.66 -18.88 8.99
C ARG A 92 5.11 -18.59 10.42
N GLY A 93 5.10 -17.34 10.83
CA GLY A 93 5.60 -16.88 12.11
C GLY A 93 5.88 -15.39 12.14
N VAL A 94 6.53 -14.96 13.20
CA VAL A 94 6.97 -13.59 13.45
C VAL A 94 8.45 -13.61 13.79
N ILE A 95 9.24 -12.72 13.16
CA ILE A 95 10.68 -12.55 13.42
C ILE A 95 10.91 -11.19 14.07
N ALA A 96 11.78 -11.18 15.08
CA ALA A 96 12.40 -9.98 15.61
C ALA A 96 13.64 -9.65 14.79
N MET A 97 13.63 -8.48 14.14
CA MET A 97 14.81 -7.95 13.47
C MET A 97 15.56 -7.07 14.46
N HIS A 98 16.62 -7.62 15.04
CA HIS A 98 17.48 -6.89 15.96
C HIS A 98 18.37 -5.90 15.21
N LYS A 99 18.61 -4.75 15.84
CA LYS A 99 19.64 -3.81 15.39
C LYS A 99 21.00 -4.51 15.41
N LEU A 100 21.67 -4.57 14.26
CA LEU A 100 22.96 -5.24 14.11
C LEU A 100 24.13 -4.27 14.22
N VAL A 101 23.97 -3.05 13.70
CA VAL A 101 25.00 -2.01 13.72
C VAL A 101 24.39 -0.66 14.09
N ASP A 102 25.23 0.23 14.60
CA ASP A 102 24.81 1.61 14.83
C ASP A 102 24.56 2.35 13.51
N PRO A 103 23.65 3.36 13.53
CA PRO A 103 23.41 4.20 12.37
C PRO A 103 24.72 4.78 11.80
N LEU A 104 24.97 4.54 10.51
CA LEU A 104 26.17 5.03 9.83
C LEU A 104 26.03 6.52 9.52
N TYR A 105 27.11 7.28 9.72
CA TYR A 105 27.13 8.74 9.48
C TYR A 105 26.00 9.46 10.24
N ASP A 106 25.41 10.49 9.64
CA ASP A 106 24.24 11.19 10.18
C ASP A 106 22.91 10.48 9.88
N SER A 107 22.89 9.17 9.61
CA SER A 107 21.63 8.45 9.40
C SER A 107 20.81 8.37 10.68
N ARG A 108 19.49 8.41 10.52
CA ARG A 108 18.50 8.25 11.60
C ARG A 108 17.39 7.35 11.09
N SER A 109 16.68 6.67 11.98
CA SER A 109 15.48 5.92 11.60
C SER A 109 14.40 6.86 11.05
N ASP A 110 13.53 6.35 10.18
CA ASP A 110 12.40 7.12 9.67
C ASP A 110 11.48 7.58 10.81
N PHE A 111 11.29 6.75 11.84
CA PHE A 111 10.51 7.11 13.02
C PHE A 111 11.05 8.37 13.70
N GLU A 112 12.36 8.41 13.98
CA GLU A 112 12.99 9.58 14.62
C GLU A 112 13.00 10.82 13.70
N ILE A 113 13.20 10.65 12.39
CA ILE A 113 13.12 11.76 11.42
C ILE A 113 11.74 12.41 11.43
N PHE A 114 10.67 11.61 11.38
CA PHE A 114 9.31 12.14 11.39
C PHE A 114 8.87 12.62 12.77
N ARG A 115 9.37 12.00 13.84
CA ARG A 115 9.18 12.48 15.21
C ARG A 115 9.78 13.87 15.39
N ASP A 116 11.01 14.09 14.93
CA ASP A 116 11.69 15.39 14.93
C ASP A 116 10.93 16.43 14.09
N LEU A 117 10.42 16.04 12.92
CA LEU A 117 9.60 16.91 12.09
C LEU A 117 8.33 17.34 12.84
N CYS A 118 7.61 16.40 13.43
CA CYS A 118 6.42 16.69 14.23
C CYS A 118 6.73 17.54 15.47
N ARG A 119 7.91 17.37 16.09
CA ARG A 119 8.37 18.23 17.19
C ARG A 119 8.45 19.70 16.79
N ARG A 120 8.95 20.01 15.57
CA ARG A 120 8.99 21.38 15.04
C ARG A 120 7.59 22.01 14.86
N PHE A 121 6.56 21.18 14.72
CA PHE A 121 5.16 21.61 14.66
C PHE A 121 4.42 21.52 16.00
N GLY A 122 5.11 21.18 17.10
CA GLY A 122 4.49 21.00 18.42
C GLY A 122 3.55 19.79 18.50
N LYS A 123 3.73 18.79 17.63
CA LYS A 123 2.87 17.60 17.48
C LYS A 123 3.59 16.28 17.72
N GLU A 124 4.70 16.31 18.45
CA GLU A 124 5.50 15.12 18.75
C GLU A 124 4.68 14.07 19.51
N LYS A 125 3.98 14.47 20.57
CA LYS A 125 3.24 13.53 21.43
C LYS A 125 2.10 12.85 20.68
N GLU A 126 1.42 13.57 19.77
CA GLU A 126 0.36 12.99 18.95
C GLU A 126 0.90 11.99 17.91
N TYR A 127 2.09 12.26 17.37
CA TYR A 127 2.77 11.35 16.44
C TYR A 127 3.30 10.09 17.13
N SER A 128 4.15 10.26 18.15
CA SER A 128 4.80 9.14 18.85
C SER A 128 3.87 8.42 19.83
N ARG A 129 2.76 9.05 20.22
CA ARG A 129 1.90 8.64 21.35
C ARG A 129 2.65 8.54 22.67
N GLY A 130 3.77 9.26 22.79
CA GLY A 130 4.67 9.17 23.93
C GLY A 130 5.47 7.87 24.00
N MET A 131 5.47 7.04 22.95
CA MET A 131 6.21 5.80 22.89
C MET A 131 7.49 5.93 22.04
N ASP A 132 8.56 5.25 22.46
CA ASP A 132 9.76 5.04 21.65
C ASP A 132 9.63 3.81 20.71
N GLU A 133 10.64 3.58 19.89
CA GLU A 133 10.63 2.47 18.91
C GLU A 133 10.44 1.10 19.56
N MET A 134 11.11 0.83 20.69
CA MET A 134 11.03 -0.46 21.36
C MET A 134 9.67 -0.67 22.02
N GLN A 135 9.09 0.38 22.60
CA GLN A 135 7.74 0.37 23.15
C GLN A 135 6.71 0.12 22.06
N TRP A 136 6.90 0.67 20.86
CA TRP A 136 6.07 0.35 19.70
C TRP A 136 6.18 -1.13 19.29
N VAL A 137 7.39 -1.67 19.22
CA VAL A 137 7.64 -3.09 18.88
C VAL A 137 6.99 -4.02 19.91
N GLU A 138 7.22 -3.76 21.20
CA GLU A 138 6.64 -4.55 22.29
C GLU A 138 5.11 -4.48 22.27
N LYS A 139 4.53 -3.29 22.07
CA LYS A 139 3.08 -3.13 21.96
C LYS A 139 2.49 -3.93 20.80
N LEU A 140 3.11 -3.87 19.62
CA LEU A 140 2.65 -4.61 18.44
C LEU A 140 2.73 -6.12 18.66
N TYR A 141 3.78 -6.61 19.30
CA TYR A 141 3.90 -8.02 19.68
C TYR A 141 2.79 -8.43 20.67
N LYS A 142 2.57 -7.65 21.73
CA LYS A 142 1.53 -7.91 22.74
C LYS A 142 0.12 -7.90 22.13
N ASP A 143 -0.16 -6.96 21.23
CA ASP A 143 -1.42 -6.92 20.49
C ASP A 143 -1.58 -8.19 19.64
N CYS A 144 -0.56 -8.58 18.88
CA CYS A 144 -0.56 -9.82 18.09
C CYS A 144 -0.81 -11.06 18.97
N ARG A 145 -0.10 -11.17 20.10
CA ARG A 145 -0.26 -12.27 21.06
C ARG A 145 -1.68 -12.32 21.63
N ARG A 146 -2.28 -11.17 21.94
CA ARG A 146 -3.66 -11.09 22.44
C ARG A 146 -4.66 -11.63 21.41
N GLU A 147 -4.55 -11.23 20.14
CA GLU A 147 -5.46 -11.67 19.08
C GLU A 147 -5.31 -13.17 18.73
N ASN A 148 -4.15 -13.75 19.01
CA ASN A 148 -3.87 -15.18 18.78
C ASN A 148 -4.08 -16.06 20.01
N ARG A 149 -4.50 -15.49 21.15
CA ARG A 149 -4.74 -16.23 22.39
C ARG A 149 -5.76 -17.34 22.16
N GLY A 150 -5.40 -18.57 22.54
CA GLY A 150 -6.23 -19.76 22.37
C GLY A 150 -6.21 -20.38 20.96
N LYS A 151 -5.46 -19.79 20.02
CA LYS A 151 -5.23 -20.35 18.66
C LYS A 151 -3.79 -20.81 18.49
N PHE A 152 -2.84 -19.98 18.92
CA PHE A 152 -1.42 -20.25 18.83
C PHE A 152 -0.73 -19.86 20.13
N GLU A 153 0.20 -20.71 20.57
CA GLU A 153 1.06 -20.40 21.70
C GLU A 153 2.13 -19.40 21.28
N MET A 154 2.19 -18.28 22.00
CA MET A 154 3.19 -17.23 21.80
C MET A 154 3.83 -16.90 23.14
N PRO A 155 5.17 -16.90 23.23
CA PRO A 155 5.87 -16.63 24.48
C PRO A 155 5.69 -15.17 24.94
N GLU A 156 6.10 -14.85 26.16
CA GLU A 156 6.18 -13.44 26.60
C GLU A 156 7.21 -12.67 25.77
N PHE A 157 7.07 -11.34 25.71
CA PHE A 157 7.90 -10.51 24.83
C PHE A 157 9.40 -10.69 25.09
N ALA A 158 9.83 -10.77 26.35
CA ALA A 158 11.25 -10.93 26.69
C ALA A 158 11.85 -12.24 26.15
N GLU A 159 11.10 -13.34 26.25
CA GLU A 159 11.53 -14.65 25.73
C GLU A 159 11.52 -14.66 24.19
N PHE A 160 10.48 -14.09 23.57
CA PHE A 160 10.44 -13.89 22.12
C PHE A 160 11.65 -13.07 21.63
N TRP A 161 11.96 -11.99 22.34
CA TRP A 161 13.07 -11.09 22.00
C TRP A 161 14.41 -11.80 22.06
N GLN A 162 14.63 -12.61 23.09
CA GLN A 162 15.86 -13.39 23.21
C GLN A 162 15.97 -14.47 22.13
N LYS A 163 14.86 -15.15 21.82
CA LYS A 163 14.81 -16.23 20.81
C LYS A 163 14.91 -15.71 19.38
N GLY A 164 14.39 -14.51 19.11
CA GLY A 164 14.41 -13.84 17.81
C GLY A 164 13.29 -14.24 16.85
N TYR A 165 12.51 -15.29 17.15
CA TYR A 165 11.39 -15.71 16.30
C TYR A 165 10.35 -16.57 17.02
N VAL A 166 9.13 -16.60 16.47
CA VAL A 166 8.06 -17.55 16.80
C VAL A 166 7.48 -18.10 15.50
N LEU A 167 7.27 -19.42 15.40
CA LEU A 167 6.70 -20.08 14.22
C LEU A 167 5.31 -20.61 14.54
N PHE A 168 4.39 -20.46 13.59
CA PHE A 168 3.05 -21.03 13.64
C PHE A 168 3.01 -22.35 12.87
N PRO A 169 2.15 -23.31 13.27
CA PRO A 169 2.01 -24.58 12.57
C PRO A 169 1.54 -24.38 11.12
N GLU A 170 1.71 -25.42 10.31
CA GLU A 170 1.31 -25.38 8.90
C GLU A 170 -0.22 -25.35 8.76
N GLY A 171 -0.69 -24.61 7.77
CA GLY A 171 -2.10 -24.56 7.41
C GLY A 171 -2.56 -25.84 6.73
N LYS A 172 -3.88 -26.01 6.63
CA LYS A 172 -4.49 -27.08 5.84
C LYS A 172 -4.44 -26.73 4.34
N PRO A 173 -4.39 -27.73 3.44
CA PRO A 173 -4.58 -27.48 2.02
C PRO A 173 -5.91 -26.76 1.76
N TRP A 174 -5.89 -25.78 0.87
CA TRP A 174 -7.06 -25.03 0.45
C TRP A 174 -7.07 -24.90 -1.07
N VAL A 175 -8.24 -25.12 -1.68
CA VAL A 175 -8.43 -25.08 -3.13
C VAL A 175 -9.18 -23.81 -3.50
N ARG A 176 -8.55 -22.97 -4.32
CA ARG A 176 -9.12 -21.70 -4.74
C ARG A 176 -10.39 -21.91 -5.58
N HIS A 177 -11.46 -21.20 -5.24
CA HIS A 177 -12.77 -21.25 -5.90
C HIS A 177 -13.52 -22.60 -5.81
N ALA A 178 -13.16 -23.50 -4.88
CA ALA A 178 -13.92 -24.74 -4.65
C ALA A 178 -15.37 -24.46 -4.24
N ASP A 179 -15.58 -23.61 -3.23
CA ASP A 179 -16.92 -23.30 -2.69
C ASP A 179 -17.84 -22.66 -3.75
N PHE A 180 -17.32 -21.73 -4.55
CA PHE A 180 -18.07 -21.12 -5.66
C PHE A 180 -18.47 -22.15 -6.74
N ARG A 181 -17.62 -23.17 -6.96
CA ARG A 181 -17.92 -24.25 -7.91
C ARG A 181 -18.99 -25.19 -7.35
N GLU A 182 -19.02 -25.41 -6.04
CA GLU A 182 -19.97 -26.28 -5.36
C GLU A 182 -21.36 -25.64 -5.30
N ASP A 183 -21.46 -24.41 -4.80
CA ASP A 183 -22.71 -23.65 -4.73
C ASP A 183 -22.47 -22.16 -4.99
N PRO A 184 -22.68 -21.68 -6.24
CA PRO A 184 -22.45 -20.29 -6.58
C PRO A 184 -23.51 -19.32 -6.05
N GLU A 185 -24.70 -19.80 -5.64
CA GLU A 185 -25.74 -18.95 -5.06
C GLU A 185 -25.40 -18.58 -3.62
N LEU A 186 -24.90 -19.56 -2.86
CA LEU A 186 -24.44 -19.35 -1.48
C LEU A 186 -23.06 -18.66 -1.43
N HIS A 187 -22.17 -18.98 -2.38
CA HIS A 187 -20.79 -18.49 -2.43
C HIS A 187 -20.51 -17.56 -3.61
N ALA A 188 -21.43 -16.62 -3.86
CA ALA A 188 -21.35 -15.65 -4.95
C ALA A 188 -20.05 -14.82 -4.94
N LEU A 189 -19.55 -14.48 -6.14
CA LEU A 189 -18.41 -13.59 -6.33
C LEU A 189 -18.78 -12.13 -6.04
N GLY A 190 -17.77 -11.29 -5.79
CA GLY A 190 -17.96 -9.84 -5.56
C GLY A 190 -18.31 -9.01 -6.80
N THR A 191 -18.86 -9.64 -7.84
CA THR A 191 -19.33 -9.00 -9.07
C THR A 191 -20.78 -8.54 -8.93
N PRO A 192 -21.25 -7.57 -9.73
CA PRO A 192 -22.66 -7.17 -9.73
C PRO A 192 -23.65 -8.32 -9.88
N SER A 193 -23.32 -9.34 -10.68
CA SER A 193 -24.14 -10.53 -10.88
C SER A 193 -23.95 -11.64 -9.85
N GLY A 194 -22.88 -11.62 -9.06
CA GLY A 194 -22.47 -12.78 -8.24
C GLY A 194 -21.74 -13.89 -9.01
N PHE A 195 -21.62 -13.77 -10.34
CA PHE A 195 -20.98 -14.76 -11.23
C PHE A 195 -19.78 -14.17 -11.97
N ILE A 196 -19.09 -15.02 -12.75
CA ILE A 196 -18.04 -14.59 -13.66
C ILE A 196 -18.68 -13.84 -14.84
N GLU A 197 -18.45 -12.53 -14.91
CA GLU A 197 -18.98 -11.68 -15.98
C GLU A 197 -18.09 -11.74 -17.22
N ILE A 198 -18.48 -12.56 -18.19
CA ILE A 198 -17.86 -12.53 -19.54
C ILE A 198 -18.15 -11.19 -20.23
N TYR A 199 -19.33 -10.63 -19.97
CA TYR A 199 -19.73 -9.29 -20.35
C TYR A 199 -20.10 -8.49 -19.10
N SER A 200 -19.47 -7.34 -18.88
CA SER A 200 -19.77 -6.43 -17.79
C SER A 200 -20.55 -5.21 -18.28
N ASN A 201 -21.84 -5.17 -17.92
CA ASN A 201 -22.73 -4.02 -18.19
C ASN A 201 -22.18 -2.72 -17.59
N LYS A 202 -21.52 -2.81 -16.43
CA LYS A 202 -20.93 -1.66 -15.76
C LYS A 202 -19.83 -1.03 -16.59
N ILE A 203 -18.90 -1.82 -17.12
CA ILE A 203 -17.81 -1.32 -17.99
C ILE A 203 -18.40 -0.81 -19.31
N ALA A 204 -19.35 -1.53 -19.91
CA ALA A 204 -20.01 -1.11 -21.14
C ALA A 204 -20.69 0.27 -20.99
N SER A 205 -21.31 0.54 -19.84
CA SER A 205 -22.00 1.81 -19.56
C SER A 205 -21.07 3.03 -19.54
N PHE A 206 -19.75 2.85 -19.37
CA PHE A 206 -18.80 3.96 -19.39
C PHE A 206 -18.56 4.51 -20.80
N GLY A 207 -18.86 3.75 -21.85
CA GLY A 207 -18.73 4.21 -23.23
C GLY A 207 -17.29 4.45 -23.70
N TYR A 208 -16.28 3.93 -22.99
CA TYR A 208 -14.87 4.10 -23.37
C TYR A 208 -14.56 3.44 -24.71
N ASP A 209 -13.69 4.06 -25.50
CA ASP A 209 -13.24 3.55 -26.81
C ASP A 209 -12.21 2.42 -26.66
N ASP A 210 -11.30 2.55 -25.69
CA ASP A 210 -10.17 1.66 -25.41
C ASP A 210 -10.47 0.48 -24.46
N CYS A 211 -11.67 0.44 -23.87
CA CYS A 211 -12.09 -0.61 -22.93
C CYS A 211 -13.61 -0.86 -23.03
N LYS A 212 -14.00 -1.96 -23.69
CA LYS A 212 -15.41 -2.33 -23.86
C LYS A 212 -15.88 -3.34 -22.80
N GLY A 213 -17.18 -3.65 -22.83
CA GLY A 213 -17.85 -4.52 -21.86
C GLY A 213 -17.39 -5.99 -21.87
N HIS A 214 -16.69 -6.46 -22.89
CA HIS A 214 -16.16 -7.83 -22.95
C HIS A 214 -14.72 -7.84 -23.48
N PRO A 215 -13.98 -8.95 -23.32
CA PRO A 215 -12.63 -9.07 -23.88
C PRO A 215 -12.63 -8.85 -25.39
N MET A 216 -11.72 -8.00 -25.87
CA MET A 216 -11.52 -7.71 -27.28
C MET A 216 -10.04 -7.48 -27.60
N TRP A 217 -9.68 -7.68 -28.86
CA TRP A 217 -8.38 -7.28 -29.38
C TRP A 217 -8.42 -5.80 -29.81
N PHE A 218 -7.41 -5.04 -29.39
CA PHE A 218 -7.14 -3.69 -29.86
C PHE A 218 -5.72 -3.62 -30.40
N GLU A 219 -5.55 -2.89 -31.49
CA GLU A 219 -4.22 -2.63 -32.02
C GLU A 219 -3.43 -1.75 -31.04
N LYS A 220 -2.18 -2.12 -30.78
CA LYS A 220 -1.33 -1.41 -29.81
C LYS A 220 -0.71 -0.18 -30.46
N ALA A 221 -0.43 0.85 -29.65
CA ALA A 221 0.30 2.03 -30.11
C ALA A 221 1.69 1.66 -30.67
N GLU A 222 2.37 0.67 -30.08
CA GLU A 222 3.68 0.17 -30.51
C GLU A 222 3.72 -1.37 -30.49
N ARG A 223 4.16 -1.97 -31.59
CA ARG A 223 4.45 -3.42 -31.74
C ARG A 223 5.57 -3.66 -32.76
N SER A 224 6.30 -4.76 -32.64
CA SER A 224 7.44 -5.04 -33.54
C SER A 224 7.04 -5.41 -34.97
N HIS A 225 6.05 -6.29 -35.14
CA HIS A 225 5.69 -6.83 -36.45
C HIS A 225 4.76 -5.87 -37.18
N GLY A 226 5.30 -4.92 -37.95
CA GLY A 226 4.52 -3.94 -38.71
C GLY A 226 4.09 -2.69 -37.93
N GLY A 227 4.63 -2.47 -36.73
CA GLY A 227 4.53 -1.17 -36.06
C GLY A 227 5.69 -0.26 -36.46
N LYS A 228 5.61 1.01 -36.01
CA LYS A 228 6.58 2.06 -36.39
C LYS A 228 8.02 1.77 -35.98
N ILE A 229 8.24 0.89 -34.99
CA ILE A 229 9.56 0.52 -34.48
C ILE A 229 9.73 -1.01 -34.64
N PRO A 230 10.69 -1.47 -35.45
CA PRO A 230 10.83 -2.89 -35.81
C PRO A 230 11.40 -3.76 -34.67
N THR A 231 11.98 -3.15 -33.63
CA THR A 231 12.60 -3.85 -32.50
C THR A 231 11.72 -3.76 -31.25
N ASN A 232 11.60 -4.88 -30.52
CA ASN A 232 10.86 -4.94 -29.26
C ASN A 232 11.85 -4.94 -28.08
N SER A 233 11.83 -3.89 -27.26
CA SER A 233 12.55 -3.86 -25.98
C SER A 233 11.60 -4.29 -24.86
N ARG A 234 11.89 -5.46 -24.27
CA ARG A 234 11.13 -5.95 -23.10
C ARG A 234 11.89 -5.61 -21.82
N THR A 235 11.34 -4.70 -21.03
CA THR A 235 11.76 -4.54 -19.64
C THR A 235 10.93 -5.50 -18.79
N GLY A 236 11.56 -6.50 -18.17
CA GLY A 236 10.89 -7.51 -17.31
C GLY A 236 10.30 -6.94 -16.00
N CYS A 237 10.18 -5.63 -15.88
CA CYS A 237 9.52 -4.99 -14.76
C CYS A 237 8.02 -4.95 -15.06
N ASN A 238 7.28 -5.94 -14.54
CA ASN A 238 5.82 -5.98 -14.62
C ASN A 238 5.21 -4.73 -13.96
N GLN A 239 4.96 -3.68 -14.73
CA GLN A 239 4.10 -2.55 -14.36
C GLN A 239 2.61 -2.89 -14.47
N PHE A 240 2.23 -4.17 -14.38
CA PHE A 240 0.83 -4.59 -14.31
C PHE A 240 0.30 -4.42 -12.87
N THR A 241 0.27 -3.17 -12.41
CA THR A 241 -0.65 -2.68 -11.38
C THR A 241 -0.74 -1.16 -11.54
N ARG A 242 -1.80 -0.66 -12.18
CA ARG A 242 -2.28 0.68 -11.81
C ARG A 242 -2.67 0.56 -10.32
N THR A 243 -1.97 1.32 -9.48
CA THR A 243 -2.15 1.44 -8.01
C THR A 243 -1.78 0.23 -7.14
N ASN A 244 -0.48 0.07 -6.84
CA ASN A 244 -0.07 -0.18 -5.46
C ASN A 244 0.22 1.19 -4.82
N ALA A 245 -0.72 1.67 -4.02
CA ALA A 245 -0.59 2.91 -3.28
C ALA A 245 0.44 2.72 -2.16
N TYR A 246 1.70 3.09 -2.42
CA TYR A 246 2.56 3.61 -1.36
C TYR A 246 2.17 5.07 -1.16
N THR A 247 1.95 5.46 0.10
CA THR A 247 1.32 6.71 0.51
C THR A 247 1.97 7.92 -0.16
N LEU A 248 1.32 8.44 -1.19
CA LEU A 248 1.72 9.66 -1.88
C LEU A 248 1.01 10.82 -1.19
N ASN A 249 1.65 11.44 -0.20
CA ASN A 249 1.07 12.55 0.53
C ASN A 249 1.31 13.87 -0.23
N PHE A 250 0.27 14.37 -0.90
CA PHE A 250 0.23 15.74 -1.40
C PHE A 250 -0.45 16.65 -0.37
N VAL A 251 0.22 17.73 0.04
CA VAL A 251 -0.33 18.71 0.99
C VAL A 251 -0.82 19.94 0.22
N ASN A 252 -2.08 20.36 0.44
CA ASN A 252 -2.63 21.62 -0.07
C ASN A 252 -2.85 22.61 1.08
N ARG A 253 -2.48 23.89 0.86
CA ARG A 253 -2.37 24.97 1.87
C ARG A 253 -3.64 25.34 2.63
N LYS A 254 -4.83 24.85 2.24
CA LYS A 254 -6.11 25.37 2.76
C LYS A 254 -6.86 24.50 3.75
N ASN A 255 -6.42 23.27 4.04
CA ASN A 255 -7.05 22.48 5.10
C ASN A 255 -5.99 21.68 5.88
N CYS A 256 -5.67 22.14 7.09
CA CYS A 256 -5.10 21.29 8.13
C CYS A 256 -6.21 20.32 8.57
N VAL A 257 -6.51 19.32 7.74
CA VAL A 257 -7.47 18.27 8.10
C VAL A 257 -6.79 17.41 9.17
N LYS A 258 -7.44 17.33 10.33
CA LYS A 258 -7.21 16.30 11.36
C LYS A 258 -6.79 15.00 10.68
N LEU A 259 -5.60 14.49 10.99
CA LEU A 259 -5.21 13.10 10.73
C LEU A 259 -6.08 12.20 11.61
N THR A 260 -7.35 12.06 11.26
CA THR A 260 -8.18 10.95 11.74
C THR A 260 -7.84 9.78 10.85
N ALA A 261 -7.22 8.76 11.44
CA ALA A 261 -7.02 7.48 10.79
C ALA A 261 -8.35 7.04 10.15
N CYS A 262 -8.37 6.90 8.83
CA CYS A 262 -9.48 6.27 8.14
C CYS A 262 -9.62 4.85 8.70
N LYS A 263 -10.62 4.64 9.57
CA LYS A 263 -11.16 3.31 9.85
C LYS A 263 -11.89 2.86 8.60
N GLY A 264 -11.41 1.78 7.98
CA GLY A 264 -12.09 1.06 6.89
C GLY A 264 -11.05 0.35 6.02
N VAL A 265 -11.11 -0.94 5.72
CA VAL A 265 -12.18 -1.93 5.90
C VAL A 265 -11.50 -3.28 6.08
N ASN A 266 -11.49 -3.81 7.30
CA ASN A 266 -11.40 -5.23 7.58
C ASN A 266 -12.45 -5.50 8.65
N ARG A 267 -13.70 -5.65 8.18
CA ARG A 267 -14.82 -6.12 9.00
C ARG A 267 -15.43 -7.29 8.26
N PHE A 268 -14.92 -8.49 8.52
CA PHE A 268 -15.79 -9.66 8.50
C PHE A 268 -16.60 -9.57 9.79
N THR A 269 -17.89 -9.29 9.63
CA THR A 269 -18.86 -9.25 10.72
C THR A 269 -19.08 -10.68 11.20
N LEU A 270 -18.50 -11.05 12.34
CA LEU A 270 -18.97 -12.18 13.15
C LEU A 270 -20.19 -11.68 13.92
N THR A 271 -21.39 -11.95 13.40
CA THR A 271 -22.63 -11.77 14.14
C THR A 271 -22.81 -12.96 15.08
N HIS A 272 -22.42 -12.80 16.35
CA HIS A 272 -22.99 -13.57 17.45
C HIS A 272 -23.67 -12.60 18.42
N LYS A 273 -24.99 -12.66 18.46
CA LYS A 273 -25.82 -12.21 19.59
C LYS A 273 -26.64 -13.43 20.03
N MET A 274 -26.36 -13.95 21.22
CA MET A 274 -27.32 -14.74 22.00
C MET A 274 -28.13 -13.80 22.93
N PRO A 275 -29.14 -14.28 23.68
CA PRO A 275 -30.55 -14.41 23.31
C PRO A 275 -31.43 -13.34 24.02
N PRO A 276 -32.74 -13.31 23.75
CA PRO A 276 -33.63 -13.47 24.89
C PRO A 276 -34.83 -14.38 24.61
N ASN A 277 -35.22 -15.12 25.65
CA ASN A 277 -36.47 -15.85 25.80
C ASN A 277 -37.69 -15.05 25.31
N THR A 278 -38.50 -15.62 24.41
CA THR A 278 -39.95 -15.74 24.64
C THR A 278 -40.53 -16.84 23.75
N ALA A 279 -41.43 -17.62 24.34
CA ALA A 279 -42.05 -18.82 23.82
C ALA A 279 -42.79 -18.64 22.49
N PHE A 280 -42.72 -19.66 21.62
CA PHE A 280 -43.89 -20.20 20.94
C PHE A 280 -43.75 -21.73 20.82
N LYS A 281 -44.65 -22.46 21.50
CA LYS A 281 -45.16 -23.77 21.07
C LYS A 281 -45.80 -23.57 19.69
N THR A 282 -45.81 -24.52 18.74
CA THR A 282 -46.54 -25.79 18.77
C THR A 282 -46.21 -26.62 17.50
N GLU A 283 -46.22 -27.95 17.65
CA GLU A 283 -46.76 -28.98 16.72
C GLU A 283 -46.11 -29.15 15.33
N ILE A 284 -45.65 -30.32 14.84
CA ILE A 284 -45.75 -31.76 15.20
C ILE A 284 -44.39 -32.39 14.88
#